data_AF-A0A925MHA0-F1
#
_entry.id   AF-A0A925MHA0-F1
#
_cell.length_a   1.000
_cell.length_b   1.000
_cell.length_c   1.000
_cell.angle_alpha   90.00
_cell.angle_beta   90.00
_cell.angle_gamma   90.00
#
_symmetry.space_group_name_H-M   'P 1'
#
loop_
_entity.id
_entity.type
_entity.pdbx_description
1 polymer ?
#
loop_
_entity_poly.entity_id
_entity_poly.type
_entity_poly.pdbx_seq_one_letter_code
_entity_poly.pdbx_strand_id
1 'polypeptide(L)' 'GIGKAALIAACRAWGEPVYAEIFADNLASRGCFEASGFHAVTARDGLLTYHWDPEI' A
#
# COMPACT_ATOMS: atom_id res chain seq x y z
N GLY A 1 -5.43 -5.78 11.92
CA GLY A 1 -5.40 -7.23 12.18
C GLY A 1 -5.69 -8.02 10.92
N ILE A 2 -6.95 -8.06 10.46
CA ILE A 2 -7.37 -8.89 9.32
C ILE A 2 -7.07 -8.24 7.96
N GLY A 3 -7.33 -6.93 7.80
CA GLY A 3 -7.12 -6.23 6.53
C GLY A 3 -5.67 -6.29 6.02
N LYS A 4 -4.69 -6.12 6.93
CA LYS A 4 -3.26 -6.27 6.60
C LYS A 4 -2.91 -7.67 6.08
N ALA A 5 -3.37 -8.72 6.77
CA ALA A 5 -3.06 -10.09 6.37
C ALA A 5 -3.69 -10.44 5.00
N ALA A 6 -4.93 -10.01 4.78
CA ALA A 6 -5.61 -10.19 3.49
C ALA A 6 -4.91 -9.42 2.37
N LEU A 7 -4.49 -8.17 2.62
CA LEU A 7 -3.78 -7.35 1.64
C LEU A 7 -2.44 -7.98 1.25
N ILE A 8 -1.64 -8.41 2.23
CA ILE A 8 -0.35 -9.08 1.96
C ILE A 8 -0.57 -10.39 1.19
N ALA A 9 -1.57 -11.19 1.58
CA ALA A 9 -1.89 -12.43 0.89
C ALA A 9 -2.32 -12.18 -0.56
N ALA A 10 -3.14 -11.15 -0.81
CA ALA A 10 -3.57 -10.76 -2.15
C ALA A 10 -2.39 -10.28 -3.01
N CYS A 11 -1.51 -9.42 -2.47
CA CYS A 11 -0.35 -8.92 -3.20
C CYS A 11 0.62 -10.07 -3.56
N ARG A 12 0.85 -10.99 -2.62
CA ARG A 12 1.68 -12.19 -2.87
C ARG A 12 1.06 -13.14 -3.89
N ALA A 13 -0.26 -13.33 -3.85
CA ALA A 13 -0.96 -14.17 -4.81
C ALA A 13 -0.96 -13.54 -6.22
N TRP A 14 -0.96 -12.21 -6.30
CA TRP A 14 -0.83 -11.48 -7.55
C TRP A 14 0.58 -11.62 -8.14
N GLY A 15 1.62 -11.47 -7.32
CA GLY A 15 3.01 -11.77 -7.71
C GLY A 15 3.69 -10.74 -8.61
N GLU A 16 3.03 -9.62 -8.91
CA GLU A 16 3.56 -8.50 -9.68
C GLU A 16 3.50 -7.21 -8.85
N PRO A 17 4.23 -6.15 -9.23
CA PRO A 17 4.15 -4.85 -8.56
C PRO A 17 2.72 -4.29 -8.48
N VAL A 18 2.40 -3.65 -7.35
CA VAL A 18 1.08 -3.05 -7.09
C VAL A 18 1.23 -1.57 -6.78
N TYR A 19 0.40 -0.76 -7.45
CA TYR A 19 0.22 0.66 -7.13
C TYR A 19 -1.14 0.89 -6.47
N ALA A 20 -1.17 1.71 -5.43
CA ALA A 20 -2.39 2.09 -4.74
C ALA A 20 -2.40 3.59 -4.46
N GLU A 21 -3.55 4.23 -4.64
CA GLU A 21 -3.73 5.65 -4.37
C GLU A 21 -4.68 5.88 -3.21
N ILE A 22 -4.33 6.85 -2.36
CA ILE A 22 -5.03 7.14 -1.12
C ILE A 22 -4.85 8.61 -0.77
N PHE A 23 -5.89 9.27 -0.27
CA PHE A 23 -5.78 10.62 0.28
C PHE A 23 -4.83 10.66 1.48
N ALA A 24 -3.97 11.69 1.52
CA ALA A 24 -2.93 11.87 2.51
C ALA A 24 -3.48 12.04 3.94
N ASP A 25 -4.72 12.51 4.08
CA ASP A 25 -5.40 12.70 5.36
C ASP A 25 -5.99 11.39 5.93
N ASN A 26 -6.08 10.32 5.14
CA ASN A 26 -6.51 9.01 5.61
C ASN A 26 -5.38 8.26 6.33
N LEU A 27 -5.07 8.73 7.54
CA LEU A 27 -3.98 8.22 8.38
C LEU A 27 -4.09 6.72 8.68
N ALA A 28 -5.31 6.21 8.87
CA ALA A 28 -5.55 4.81 9.19
C ALA A 28 -5.16 3.88 8.03
N SER A 29 -5.59 4.20 6.81
CA SER A 29 -5.26 3.40 5.64
C SER A 29 -3.78 3.55 5.25
N ARG A 30 -3.18 4.74 5.41
CA ARG A 30 -1.72 4.94 5.23
C ARG A 30 -0.90 4.02 6.12
N GLY A 31 -1.19 4.00 7.41
CA GLY A 31 -0.52 3.09 8.36
C GLY A 31 -0.73 1.62 8.01
N CYS A 32 -1.89 1.26 7.42
CA CYS A 32 -2.13 -0.11 6.94
C CYS A 32 -1.25 -0.47 5.73
N PHE A 33 -1.13 0.41 4.74
CA PHE A 33 -0.26 0.21 3.57
C PHE A 33 1.20 0.07 3.99
N GLU A 34 1.70 1.01 4.79
CA GLU A 34 3.09 1.02 5.29
C GLU A 34 3.38 -0.24 6.10
N ALA A 35 2.48 -0.64 7.02
CA ALA A 35 2.64 -1.88 7.77
C ALA A 35 2.53 -3.14 6.90
N SER A 36 2.01 -3.04 5.68
CA SER A 36 1.89 -4.15 4.73
C SER A 36 3.05 -4.22 3.72
N GLY A 37 4.05 -3.35 3.87
CA GLY A 37 5.26 -3.32 3.02
C GLY A 37 5.15 -2.38 1.82
N PHE A 38 4.06 -1.63 1.68
CA PHE A 38 3.98 -0.59 0.67
C PHE A 38 4.82 0.62 1.10
N HIS A 39 5.43 1.30 0.14
CA HIS A 39 6.16 2.56 0.35
C HIS A 39 5.59 3.66 -0.55
N ALA A 40 5.49 4.88 -0.03
CA ALA A 40 5.00 6.02 -0.81
C ALA A 40 6.05 6.43 -1.85
N VAL A 41 5.65 6.51 -3.12
CA VAL A 41 6.52 6.88 -4.26
C VAL A 41 6.18 8.24 -4.85
N THR A 42 4.96 8.74 -4.63
CA THR A 42 4.55 10.07 -5.11
C THR A 42 3.51 10.67 -4.18
N ALA A 43 3.55 11.99 -4.03
CA ALA A 43 2.55 12.78 -3.32
C ALA A 43 2.15 13.98 -4.19
N ARG A 44 0.87 14.11 -4.53
CA ARG A 44 0.37 15.22 -5.35
C ARG A 44 -1.06 15.57 -4.97
N ASP A 45 -1.35 16.86 -4.82
CA ASP A 45 -2.71 17.39 -4.63
C ASP A 45 -3.50 16.68 -3.50
N GLY A 46 -2.82 16.31 -2.41
CA GLY A 46 -3.42 15.60 -1.27
C GLY A 46 -3.61 14.09 -1.49
N LEU A 47 -3.14 13.53 -2.59
CA LEU A 47 -3.12 12.09 -2.89
C LEU A 47 -1.70 11.54 -2.71
N LEU A 48 -1.60 10.34 -2.14
CA LEU A 48 -0.39 9.54 -2.02
C LEU A 48 -0.51 8.31 -2.91
N THR A 49 0.52 8.07 -3.72
CA THR A 49 0.69 6.83 -4.47
C THR A 49 1.68 5.95 -3.71
N TYR A 50 1.22 4.77 -3.34
CA TYR A 50 2.01 3.72 -2.71
C TYR A 50 2.38 2.65 -3.75
N HIS A 51 3.56 2.07 -3.58
CA HIS A 51 4.09 0.99 -4.38
C HIS A 51 4.43 -0.20 -3.47
N TRP A 52 4.09 -1.41 -3.91
CA TRP A 52 4.52 -2.66 -3.30
C TRP A 52 5.17 -3.53 -4.35
N ASP A 53 6.30 -4.13 -4.00
CA ASP A 53 7.13 -4.93 -4.88
C ASP A 53 7.28 -6.34 -4.28
N PRO A 54 7.01 -7.42 -5.03
CA PRO A 54 7.21 -8.78 -4.56
C PRO A 54 8.69 -9.18 -4.37
N GLU A 55 9.65 -8.45 -4.96
CA GLU A 55 11.08 -8.80 -4.96
C GLU A 55 11.91 -8.13 -3.86
N ILE A 56 11.30 -7.22 -3.06
CA ILE A 56 11.95 -6.46 -1.98
C ILE A 56 11.58 -7.02 -0.61
#